data_AF-A0A7Y5S854-F1
#
_entry.id   AF-A0A7Y5S854-F1
#
_cell.length_a   1.000
_cell.length_b   1.000
_cell.length_c   1.000
_cell.angle_alpha   90.00
_cell.angle_beta   90.00
_cell.angle_gamma   90.00
#
_symmetry.space_group_name_H-M   'P 1'
#
loop_
_entity.id
_entity.type
_entity.pdbx_description
1 polymer ?
#
loop_
_entity_poly.entity_id
_entity_poly.type
_entity_poly.pdbx_seq_one_letter_code
_entity_poly.pdbx_strand_id
1 'polypeptide(L)'
;MIDTLTLAADPGEIVPLGMLVVGIVWLIASYTSSIVKTKAREESRREIAAYVAEGTISPDDAVRLINAGRPAHEIGKSEKA
;
A
#
# COMPACT_ATOMS: atom_id res chain seq x y z
N MET A 1 0.61 -28.22 39.41
CA MET A 1 0.95 -28.48 38.00
C MET A 1 0.03 -27.64 37.10
N ILE A 2 0.15 -26.31 37.19
CA ILE A 2 -0.38 -25.32 36.23
C ILE A 2 0.58 -24.10 36.28
N ASP A 3 1.89 -24.34 36.23
CA ASP A 3 2.91 -23.26 36.22
C ASP A 3 3.27 -22.82 34.80
N THR A 4 2.55 -23.31 33.79
CA THR A 4 2.83 -23.04 32.36
C THR A 4 1.85 -22.06 31.71
N LEU A 5 0.88 -21.51 32.46
CA LEU A 5 -0.10 -20.55 31.91
C LEU A 5 0.34 -19.09 32.01
N THR A 6 1.37 -18.79 32.79
CA THR A 6 1.88 -17.42 32.96
C THR A 6 3.21 -17.29 32.23
N LEU A 7 3.14 -17.10 30.92
CA LEU A 7 4.27 -16.74 30.05
C LEU A 7 4.76 -15.28 30.30
N ALA A 8 4.38 -14.69 31.44
CA ALA A 8 4.44 -13.25 31.73
C ALA A 8 4.60 -12.96 33.25
N ALA A 9 5.32 -13.80 33.99
CA ALA A 9 5.59 -13.57 35.42
C ALA A 9 6.83 -12.69 35.64
N ASP A 10 7.77 -12.67 34.69
CA ASP A 10 9.00 -11.90 34.75
C ASP A 10 8.97 -10.74 33.74
N PRO A 11 9.13 -9.47 34.19
CA PRO A 11 9.28 -8.31 33.30
C PRO A 11 10.33 -8.49 32.20
N GLY A 12 11.35 -9.33 32.40
CA GLY A 12 12.38 -9.64 31.40
C GLY A 12 11.87 -10.40 30.17
N GLU A 13 10.79 -11.18 30.30
CA GLU A 13 10.22 -12.00 29.22
C GLU A 13 9.02 -11.35 28.53
N ILE A 14 8.31 -10.46 29.22
CA ILE A 14 7.12 -9.76 28.69
C ILE A 14 7.49 -8.82 27.54
N VAL A 15 8.60 -8.09 27.68
CA VAL A 15 9.05 -7.11 26.68
C VAL A 15 9.37 -7.77 25.32
N PRO A 16 10.23 -8.81 25.23
CA PRO A 16 10.52 -9.44 23.94
C PRO A 16 9.29 -10.11 23.32
N LEU A 17 8.43 -10.73 24.12
CA LEU A 17 7.19 -11.35 23.63
C LEU A 17 6.21 -10.29 23.07
N GLY A 18 6.03 -9.17 23.79
CA GLY A 18 5.21 -8.06 23.32
C GLY A 18 5.73 -7.46 22.01
N MET A 19 7.04 -7.28 21.89
CA MET A 19 7.67 -6.78 20.66
C MET A 19 7.51 -7.74 19.48
N LEU A 20 7.53 -9.06 19.73
CA LEU A 20 7.27 -10.06 18.69
C LEU A 20 5.85 -9.94 18.15
N VAL A 21 4.84 -9.80 19.03
CA VAL A 21 3.45 -9.64 18.60
C VAL A 21 3.27 -8.35 17.78
N VAL A 22 3.81 -7.23 18.28
CA VAL A 22 3.77 -5.95 17.55
C VAL A 22 4.46 -6.06 16.20
N GLY A 23 5.61 -6.73 16.15
CA GLY A 23 6.36 -6.97 14.91
C GLY A 23 5.56 -7.77 13.88
N ILE A 24 4.90 -8.85 14.30
CA ILE A 24 4.05 -9.66 13.41
C ILE A 24 2.88 -8.84 12.87
N VAL A 25 2.19 -8.10 13.75
CA VAL A 25 1.06 -7.24 13.34
C VAL A 25 1.52 -6.19 12.34
N TRP A 26 2.66 -5.54 12.59
CA TRP A 26 3.21 -4.53 11.70
C TRP A 26 3.61 -5.12 10.34
N LEU A 27 4.22 -6.31 10.33
CA LEU A 27 4.61 -7.01 9.12
C LEU A 27 3.39 -7.28 8.23
N ILE A 28 2.34 -7.87 8.80
CA ILE A 28 1.09 -8.16 8.09
C ILE A 28 0.48 -6.86 7.55
N ALA A 29 0.35 -5.83 8.39
CA ALA A 29 -0.19 -4.55 7.99
C ALA A 29 0.58 -3.91 6.82
N SER A 30 1.92 -4.00 6.84
CA SER A 30 2.79 -3.49 5.78
C SER A 30 2.58 -4.21 4.44
N TYR A 31 2.50 -5.54 4.45
CA TYR A 31 2.21 -6.33 3.25
C TYR A 31 0.80 -6.04 2.71
N THR A 32 -0.22 -6.03 3.57
CA THR A 32 -1.60 -5.71 3.17
C THR A 32 -1.69 -4.31 2.57
N SER A 33 -1.06 -3.31 3.17
CA SER A 33 -1.02 -1.94 2.64
C SER A 33 -0.43 -1.90 1.23
N SER A 34 0.65 -2.64 0.99
CA SER A 34 1.29 -2.71 -0.32
C SER A 34 0.39 -3.34 -1.38
N ILE A 35 -0.29 -4.44 -1.04
CA ILE A 35 -1.23 -5.11 -1.95
C ILE A 35 -2.41 -4.19 -2.30
N VAL A 36 -3.01 -3.54 -1.31
CA VAL A 36 -4.14 -2.62 -1.50
C VAL A 36 -3.75 -1.45 -2.41
N LYS A 37 -2.56 -0.87 -2.22
CA LYS A 37 -2.07 0.22 -3.07
C LYS A 37 -1.92 -0.21 -4.53
N THR A 38 -1.38 -1.39 -4.78
CA THR A 38 -1.22 -1.91 -6.15
C THR A 38 -2.59 -2.15 -6.79
N LYS A 39 -3.49 -2.84 -6.07
CA LYS A 39 -4.85 -3.10 -6.57
C LYS A 39 -5.59 -1.81 -6.90
N ALA A 40 -5.57 -0.83 -5.99
CA ALA A 40 -6.25 0.45 -6.19
C ALA A 40 -5.71 1.21 -7.41
N ARG A 41 -4.40 1.15 -7.68
CA ARG A 41 -3.79 1.76 -8.88
C ARG A 41 -4.22 1.06 -10.16
N GLU A 42 -4.29 -0.27 -10.17
CA GLU A 42 -4.74 -1.04 -11.32
C GLU A 42 -6.23 -0.83 -11.62
N GLU A 43 -7.05 -0.83 -10.56
CA GLU A 43 -8.49 -0.56 -10.63
C GLU A 43 -8.76 0.84 -11.18
N SER A 44 -8.12 1.86 -10.63
CA SER A 44 -8.23 3.24 -11.12
C SER A 44 -7.79 3.38 -12.59
N ARG A 45 -6.71 2.72 -13.02
CA ARG A 45 -6.29 2.74 -14.44
C ARG A 45 -7.32 2.08 -15.35
N ARG A 46 -7.96 1.00 -14.90
CA ARG A 46 -9.01 0.31 -15.66
C ARG A 46 -10.26 1.16 -15.79
N GLU A 47 -10.65 1.86 -14.72
CA GLU A 47 -11.77 2.81 -14.74
C GLU A 47 -11.50 3.98 -15.68
N ILE A 48 -10.31 4.58 -15.61
CA ILE A 48 -9.91 5.67 -16.52
C ILE A 48 -9.97 5.20 -17.97
N ALA A 49 -9.48 3.98 -18.27
CA ALA A 49 -9.57 3.42 -19.62
C ALA A 49 -11.02 3.22 -20.08
N ALA A 50 -11.92 2.79 -19.19
CA ALA A 50 -13.35 2.68 -19.49
C ALA A 50 -13.96 4.05 -19.79
N TYR A 51 -13.68 5.08 -18.98
CA TYR A 51 -14.18 6.44 -19.21
C TYR A 51 -13.67 7.07 -20.50
N VAL A 52 -12.43 6.76 -20.90
CA VAL A 52 -11.90 7.18 -22.21
C VAL A 52 -12.63 6.43 -23.35
N ALA A 53 -12.90 5.13 -23.20
CA ALA A 53 -13.63 4.35 -24.20
C ALA A 53 -15.10 4.79 -24.33
N GLU A 54 -15.73 5.19 -23.22
CA GLU A 54 -17.07 5.77 -23.18
C GLU A 54 -17.11 7.22 -23.69
N GLY A 55 -15.95 7.88 -23.79
CA GLY A 55 -15.82 9.28 -24.23
C GLY A 55 -16.19 10.32 -23.16
N THR A 56 -16.33 9.92 -21.90
CA THR A 56 -16.64 10.83 -20.78
C THR A 56 -15.40 11.55 -20.24
N ILE A 57 -14.20 11.05 -20.56
CA ILE A 57 -12.90 11.67 -20.27
C ILE A 57 -12.09 11.74 -21.56
N SER A 58 -11.42 12.87 -21.82
CA SER A 58 -10.50 13.00 -22.97
C SER A 58 -9.21 12.20 -22.74
N PRO A 59 -8.57 11.64 -23.79
CA PRO A 59 -7.29 10.94 -23.64
C PRO A 59 -6.20 11.79 -22.98
N ASP A 60 -6.15 13.10 -23.27
CA ASP A 60 -5.18 14.02 -22.68
C ASP A 60 -5.39 14.21 -21.18
N ASP A 61 -6.66 14.32 -20.76
CA ASP A 61 -7.01 14.41 -19.34
C ASP A 61 -6.74 13.09 -18.61
N ALA A 62 -6.96 11.94 -19.26
CA ALA A 62 -6.60 10.65 -18.72
C ALA A 62 -5.10 10.52 -18.45
N VAL A 63 -4.24 11.01 -19.38
CA VAL A 63 -2.79 11.05 -19.17
C VAL A 63 -2.43 11.94 -17.98
N ARG A 64 -3.11 13.09 -17.81
CA ARG A 64 -2.90 13.98 -16.67
C ARG A 64 -3.31 13.32 -15.35
N LEU A 65 -4.45 12.64 -15.31
CA LEU A 65 -4.94 11.91 -14.14
C LEU A 65 -4.00 10.77 -13.74
N ILE A 66 -3.52 9.98 -14.70
CA ILE A 66 -2.57 8.87 -14.43
C ILE A 66 -1.24 9.39 -13.87
N ASN A 67 -0.82 10.59 -14.29
CA ASN A 67 0.41 11.23 -13.82
C ASN A 67 0.21 12.10 -12.58
N ALA A 68 -1.02 12.32 -12.12
CA ALA A 68 -1.30 13.10 -10.92
C ALA A 68 -0.67 12.40 -9.70
N GLY A 69 0.31 13.06 -9.07
CA GLY A 69 1.09 12.51 -7.96
C GLY A 69 2.55 12.21 -8.29
N ARG A 70 2.97 12.34 -9.55
CA ARG A 70 4.40 12.42 -9.91
C ARG A 70 4.91 13.85 -9.70
N PRO A 71 6.11 14.04 -9.11
CA PRO A 71 6.70 15.36 -8.98
C PRO A 71 6.98 15.96 -10.37
N ALA A 72 6.78 17.27 -10.53
CA ALA A 72 6.77 17.94 -11.83
C ALA A 72 8.05 17.71 -12.68
N HIS A 73 9.20 17.55 -12.04
CA HIS A 73 10.48 17.31 -12.72
C HIS A 73 10.61 15.91 -13.35
N GLU A 74 9.74 14.96 -12.99
CA GLU A 74 9.73 13.59 -13.56
C GLU A 74 8.82 13.46 -14.78
N ILE A 75 7.88 14.39 -14.99
CA ILE A 75 6.89 14.33 -16.06
C ILE A 75 7.56 14.44 -17.44
N GLY A 76 8.56 15.33 -17.58
CA GLY A 76 9.28 15.56 -18.85
C GLY A 76 10.32 14.50 -19.24
N LYS A 77 10.58 13.50 -18.39
CA LYS A 77 11.55 12.42 -18.68
C LYS A 77 10.91 11.27 -19.49
N SER A 78 9.60 11.11 -19.40
CA SER A 78 8.82 10.07 -20.09
C SER A 78 8.62 10.33 -21.58
N GLU A 79 8.80 11.57 -22.05
CA GLU A 79 8.65 11.93 -23.46
C GLU A 79 9.96 11.73 -24.26
N LYS A 80 11.08 11.49 -23.56
CA LYS A 80 12.43 11.36 -24.13
C LYS A 80 12.99 9.93 -24.11
N ALA A 81 12.19 8.94 -23.73
CA ALA A 81 12.55 7.52 -23.69
C ALA A 81 11.66 6.74 -24.66
#